data_AF-A0A9Q2FNH9-F1
#
_entry.id   AF-A0A9Q2FNH9-F1
#
_cell.length_a   1.000
_cell.length_b   1.000
_cell.length_c   1.000
_cell.angle_alpha   90.00
_cell.angle_beta   90.00
_cell.angle_gamma   90.00
#
_symmetry.space_group_name_H-M   'P 1'
#
loop_
_entity.id
_entity.type
_entity.pdbx_description
1 polymer ?
#
loop_
_entity_poly.entity_id
_entity_poly.type
_entity_poly.pdbx_seq_one_letter_code
_entity_poly.pdbx_strand_id
1 'polypeptide(L)'
;MSDETIPCQRDPQLGSKIDEFAEILKTQSHKLNPFGLSEVEFYDSGIFEGSIQRVRGQISASMGEKKIFVKHVLNYMQDNKYIQDWIEAGGSNRHDYSVTLNNGKIAAIELKGCLDGNNTNISARPPHAHEFIVWSVCQNKGADPRHNVWSGIHTRFSADIISEQKRVDGLVVWDWLCGTTARKCPKIEQYGREITEIGPYKLPPPCIYLFPETIPSPRNNPNPRPHTIEGVGILDAMNKCFGGSNNELNYVHFDAAMNGVELVRTTTIDRNGVVVKKSKPTPIRRS
;
A
#
# COMPACT_ATOMS: atom_id res chain seq x y z
N MET A 1 5.34 23.58 0.92
CA MET A 1 5.73 22.17 0.68
C MET A 1 4.47 21.42 0.31
N SER A 2 4.39 20.84 -0.89
CA SER A 2 3.24 20.03 -1.30
C SER A 2 3.25 18.73 -0.48
N ASP A 3 2.34 18.61 0.49
CA ASP A 3 2.19 17.47 1.42
C ASP A 3 1.67 16.18 0.72
N GLU A 4 2.37 15.74 -0.32
CA GLU A 4 1.83 14.78 -1.28
C GLU A 4 2.67 13.50 -1.35
N THR A 5 2.58 12.69 -0.29
CA THR A 5 3.11 11.31 -0.25
C THR A 5 2.74 10.55 -1.53
N ILE A 6 1.49 10.67 -1.98
CA ILE A 6 0.96 10.16 -3.24
C ILE A 6 0.12 11.26 -3.92
N PRO A 7 0.13 11.39 -5.26
CA PRO A 7 -0.54 12.51 -5.91
C PRO A 7 -2.08 12.40 -5.90
N CYS A 8 -2.67 11.19 -5.89
CA CYS A 8 -4.13 11.04 -5.88
C CYS A 8 -4.78 11.52 -4.57
N GLN A 9 -6.04 11.95 -4.64
CA GLN A 9 -6.82 12.50 -3.53
C GLN A 9 -8.09 11.68 -3.31
N ARG A 10 -8.58 11.67 -2.06
CA ARG A 10 -9.93 11.20 -1.74
C ARG A 10 -10.94 12.17 -2.34
N ASP A 11 -12.04 11.65 -2.88
CA ASP A 11 -13.19 12.50 -3.25
C ASP A 11 -13.80 13.11 -1.97
N PRO A 12 -13.74 14.44 -1.79
CA PRO A 12 -14.25 15.09 -0.58
C PRO A 12 -15.78 14.92 -0.44
N GLN A 13 -16.51 14.80 -1.54
CA GLN A 13 -17.97 14.60 -1.49
C GLN A 13 -18.32 13.19 -1.03
N LEU A 14 -17.53 12.18 -1.44
CA LEU A 14 -17.72 10.81 -0.99
C LEU A 14 -17.52 10.70 0.53
N GLY A 15 -16.57 11.45 1.10
CA GLY A 15 -16.35 11.46 2.54
C GLY A 15 -17.56 11.95 3.32
N SER A 16 -18.08 13.12 2.98
CA SER A 16 -19.28 13.68 3.63
C SER A 16 -20.48 12.75 3.52
N LYS A 17 -20.68 12.10 2.35
CA LYS A 17 -21.79 11.15 2.15
C LYS A 17 -21.65 9.89 3.00
N ILE A 18 -20.43 9.40 3.19
CA ILE A 18 -20.16 8.25 4.07
C ILE A 18 -20.46 8.64 5.52
N ASP A 19 -20.00 9.80 5.98
CA ASP A 19 -20.21 10.25 7.36
C ASP A 19 -21.71 10.47 7.65
N GLU A 20 -22.43 11.14 6.75
CA GLU A 20 -23.88 11.32 6.83
C GLU A 20 -24.62 9.99 6.89
N PHE A 21 -24.28 9.06 5.99
CA PHE A 21 -24.93 7.75 5.98
C PHE A 21 -24.58 6.92 7.21
N ALA A 22 -23.36 7.04 7.74
CA ALA A 22 -22.97 6.39 8.98
C ALA A 22 -23.78 6.90 10.19
N GLU A 23 -24.06 8.21 10.26
CA GLU A 23 -24.97 8.76 11.28
C GLU A 23 -26.41 8.27 11.12
N ILE A 24 -26.92 8.21 9.88
CA ILE A 24 -28.24 7.66 9.59
C ILE A 24 -28.31 6.20 10.04
N LEU A 25 -27.30 5.39 9.73
CA LEU A 25 -27.24 4.00 10.18
C LEU A 25 -27.21 3.91 11.71
N LYS A 26 -26.39 4.72 12.40
CA LYS A 26 -26.31 4.71 13.87
C LYS A 26 -27.62 5.12 14.56
N THR A 27 -28.39 6.00 13.94
CA THR A 27 -29.58 6.59 14.58
C THR A 27 -30.89 6.00 14.08
N GLN A 28 -30.94 5.46 12.86
CA GLN A 28 -32.18 5.05 12.20
C GLN A 28 -32.19 3.60 11.70
N SER A 29 -31.19 2.77 12.01
CA SER A 29 -31.17 1.36 11.56
C SER A 29 -32.39 0.55 12.04
N HIS A 30 -32.91 0.85 13.24
CA HIS A 30 -34.13 0.22 13.76
C HIS A 30 -35.35 0.40 12.84
N LYS A 31 -35.38 1.48 12.02
CA LYS A 31 -36.46 1.76 11.07
C LYS A 31 -36.40 0.89 9.82
N LEU A 32 -35.23 0.32 9.51
CA LEU A 32 -35.05 -0.56 8.35
C LEU A 32 -35.70 -1.92 8.60
N ASN A 33 -35.42 -2.51 9.77
CA ASN A 33 -36.09 -3.69 10.28
C ASN A 33 -35.87 -3.77 11.80
N PRO A 34 -36.91 -3.61 12.63
CA PRO A 34 -36.76 -3.63 14.09
C PRO A 34 -36.60 -5.04 14.66
N PHE A 35 -36.79 -6.10 13.86
CA PHE A 35 -36.78 -7.50 14.31
C PHE A 35 -37.75 -7.78 15.47
N GLY A 36 -38.86 -7.03 15.53
CA GLY A 36 -39.85 -7.13 16.61
C GLY A 36 -39.42 -6.47 17.93
N LEU A 37 -38.30 -5.76 17.97
CA LEU A 37 -37.76 -5.05 19.14
C LEU A 37 -38.22 -3.59 19.17
N SER A 38 -38.27 -2.99 20.35
CA SER A 38 -38.31 -1.54 20.48
C SER A 38 -36.99 -0.89 20.01
N GLU A 39 -37.00 0.42 19.79
CA GLU A 39 -35.78 1.15 19.37
C GLU A 39 -34.62 0.96 20.36
N VAL A 40 -34.91 1.04 21.66
CA VAL A 40 -33.90 0.88 22.72
C VAL A 40 -33.34 -0.54 22.70
N GLU A 41 -34.21 -1.55 22.70
CA GLU A 41 -33.81 -2.96 22.65
C GLU A 41 -33.02 -3.30 21.38
N PHE A 42 -33.36 -2.71 20.23
CA PHE A 42 -32.62 -2.92 18.99
C PHE A 42 -31.15 -2.52 19.13
N TYR A 43 -30.86 -1.34 19.67
CA TYR A 43 -29.48 -0.87 19.83
C TYR A 43 -28.74 -1.57 20.97
N ASP A 44 -29.44 -1.92 22.05
CA ASP A 44 -28.84 -2.66 23.18
C ASP A 44 -28.61 -4.15 22.88
N SER A 45 -29.31 -4.72 21.90
CA SER A 45 -29.20 -6.14 21.54
C SER A 45 -27.87 -6.53 20.85
N GLY A 46 -27.09 -5.56 20.39
CA GLY A 46 -25.88 -5.79 19.59
C GLY A 46 -26.15 -6.21 18.13
N ILE A 47 -27.42 -6.27 17.68
CA ILE A 47 -27.78 -6.60 16.28
C ILE A 47 -27.12 -5.63 15.30
N PHE A 48 -27.16 -4.33 15.60
CA PHE A 48 -26.55 -3.31 14.75
C PHE A 48 -25.04 -3.51 14.61
N GLU A 49 -24.32 -3.52 15.74
CA GLU A 49 -22.86 -3.66 15.75
C GLU A 49 -22.42 -4.98 15.11
N GLY A 50 -23.05 -6.10 15.48
CA GLY A 50 -22.77 -7.41 14.90
C GLY A 50 -22.99 -7.46 13.39
N SER A 51 -24.03 -6.78 12.89
CA SER A 51 -24.31 -6.68 11.45
C SER A 51 -23.25 -5.87 10.70
N ILE A 52 -22.83 -4.71 11.25
CA ILE A 52 -21.75 -3.90 10.67
C ILE A 52 -20.44 -4.70 10.62
N GLN A 53 -20.08 -5.39 11.70
CA GLN A 53 -18.88 -6.23 11.74
C GLN A 53 -18.94 -7.37 10.73
N ARG A 54 -20.10 -8.02 10.57
CA ARG A 54 -20.31 -9.10 9.60
C ARG A 54 -20.16 -8.61 8.16
N VAL A 55 -20.83 -7.50 7.80
CA VAL A 55 -20.73 -6.90 6.46
C VAL A 55 -19.29 -6.47 6.17
N ARG A 56 -18.62 -5.82 7.13
CA ARG A 56 -17.20 -5.47 7.01
C ARG A 56 -16.34 -6.71 6.78
N GLY A 57 -16.59 -7.79 7.53
CA GLY A 57 -15.90 -9.06 7.39
C GLY A 57 -16.09 -9.68 6.00
N GLN A 58 -17.31 -9.67 5.47
CA GLN A 58 -17.63 -10.18 4.14
C GLN A 58 -16.95 -9.36 3.03
N ILE A 59 -16.98 -8.03 3.12
CA ILE A 59 -16.30 -7.15 2.17
C ILE A 59 -14.79 -7.36 2.23
N SER A 60 -14.22 -7.51 3.44
CA SER A 60 -12.78 -7.72 3.65
C SER A 60 -12.30 -9.12 3.24
N ALA A 61 -13.19 -10.11 3.28
CA ALA A 61 -12.90 -11.50 2.90
C ALA A 61 -12.80 -11.72 1.38
N SER A 62 -13.04 -10.71 0.54
CA SER A 62 -12.95 -10.77 -0.93
C SER A 62 -11.51 -10.87 -1.46
N MET A 63 -10.60 -11.56 -0.76
CA MET A 63 -9.24 -11.86 -1.23
C MET A 63 -9.22 -12.44 -2.65
N GLY A 64 -10.30 -13.11 -3.06
CA GLY A 64 -10.48 -13.59 -4.44
C GLY A 64 -10.31 -12.49 -5.50
N GLU A 65 -10.90 -11.31 -5.32
CA GLU A 65 -10.78 -10.20 -6.28
C GLU A 65 -9.35 -9.66 -6.34
N LYS A 66 -8.68 -9.53 -5.19
CA LYS A 66 -7.27 -9.09 -5.15
C LYS A 66 -6.35 -10.07 -5.87
N LYS A 67 -6.55 -11.37 -5.63
CA LYS A 67 -5.77 -12.42 -6.30
C LYS A 67 -6.00 -12.42 -7.81
N ILE A 68 -7.25 -12.26 -8.25
CA ILE A 68 -7.60 -12.14 -9.67
C ILE A 68 -6.89 -10.93 -10.29
N PHE A 69 -6.96 -9.77 -9.64
CA PHE A 69 -6.30 -8.55 -10.11
C PHE A 69 -4.78 -8.74 -10.26
N VAL A 70 -4.11 -9.23 -9.22
CA VAL A 70 -2.65 -9.44 -9.25
C VAL A 70 -2.26 -10.48 -10.31
N LYS A 71 -3.03 -11.57 -10.42
CA LYS A 71 -2.85 -12.56 -11.49
C LYS A 71 -2.94 -11.94 -12.88
N HIS A 72 -3.91 -11.06 -13.13
CA HIS A 72 -4.03 -10.37 -14.42
C HIS A 72 -2.81 -9.47 -14.71
N VAL A 73 -2.32 -8.74 -13.70
CA VAL A 73 -1.11 -7.92 -13.85
C VAL A 73 0.12 -8.78 -14.17
N LEU A 74 0.37 -9.82 -13.37
CA LEU A 74 1.56 -10.65 -13.54
C LEU A 74 1.52 -11.45 -14.84
N ASN A 75 0.36 -11.98 -15.24
CA ASN A 75 0.18 -12.58 -16.56
C ASN A 75 0.48 -11.57 -17.67
N TYR A 76 -0.05 -10.35 -17.59
CA TYR A 76 0.23 -9.33 -18.59
C TYR A 76 1.72 -9.01 -18.70
N MET A 77 2.42 -8.90 -17.56
CA MET A 77 3.88 -8.68 -17.54
C MET A 77 4.63 -9.86 -18.16
N GLN A 78 4.20 -11.10 -17.89
CA GLN A 78 4.79 -12.32 -18.44
C GLN A 78 4.56 -12.42 -19.96
N ASP A 79 3.31 -12.24 -20.41
CA ASP A 79 2.92 -12.28 -21.82
C ASP A 79 3.67 -11.24 -22.65
N ASN A 80 3.95 -10.07 -22.05
CA ASN A 80 4.72 -8.98 -22.67
C ASN A 80 6.22 -9.03 -22.36
N LYS A 81 6.72 -10.14 -21.80
CA LYS A 81 8.16 -10.43 -21.58
C LYS A 81 8.89 -9.45 -20.65
N TYR A 82 8.17 -8.75 -19.77
CA TYR A 82 8.79 -7.91 -18.73
C TYR A 82 9.29 -8.74 -17.53
N ILE A 83 8.73 -9.91 -17.33
CA ILE A 83 9.18 -10.94 -16.37
C ILE A 83 9.22 -12.29 -17.07
N GLN A 84 9.96 -13.23 -16.50
CA GLN A 84 10.13 -14.56 -17.09
C GLN A 84 8.96 -15.47 -16.70
N ASP A 85 8.66 -15.54 -15.40
CA ASP A 85 7.62 -16.40 -14.86
C ASP A 85 7.15 -15.94 -13.48
N TRP A 86 6.00 -16.42 -13.01
CA TRP A 86 5.54 -16.16 -11.64
C TRP A 86 4.69 -17.31 -11.10
N ILE A 87 4.73 -17.49 -9.79
CA ILE A 87 3.94 -18.48 -9.06
C ILE A 87 3.25 -17.86 -7.84
N GLU A 88 2.07 -18.38 -7.50
CA GLU A 88 1.41 -18.07 -6.22
C GLU A 88 2.09 -18.89 -5.11
N ALA A 89 2.66 -18.20 -4.12
CA ALA A 89 3.26 -18.80 -2.95
C ALA A 89 2.17 -19.02 -1.89
N GLY A 90 1.34 -20.04 -2.06
CA GLY A 90 0.16 -20.25 -1.21
C GLY A 90 0.45 -20.46 0.29
N GLY A 91 -0.63 -20.39 1.10
CA GLY A 91 -0.74 -20.99 2.44
C GLY A 91 0.02 -20.31 3.57
N SER A 92 1.10 -20.95 4.03
CA SER A 92 1.92 -20.61 5.21
C SER A 92 3.19 -19.82 4.88
N ASN A 93 3.38 -19.47 3.60
CA ASN A 93 4.54 -18.71 3.17
C ASN A 93 4.44 -17.25 3.61
N ARG A 94 5.61 -16.66 3.89
CA ARG A 94 5.77 -15.27 4.33
C ARG A 94 5.53 -14.22 3.22
N HIS A 95 4.98 -14.63 2.08
CA HIS A 95 4.74 -13.81 0.90
C HIS A 95 3.67 -14.49 0.03
N ASP A 96 3.00 -13.73 -0.83
CA ASP A 96 1.88 -14.22 -1.64
C ASP A 96 2.31 -14.68 -3.03
N TYR A 97 3.34 -14.06 -3.61
CA TYR A 97 3.80 -14.37 -4.97
C TYR A 97 5.32 -14.36 -5.08
N SER A 98 5.86 -15.29 -5.87
CA SER A 98 7.26 -15.30 -6.29
C SER A 98 7.33 -15.08 -7.80
N VAL A 99 8.15 -14.12 -8.23
CA VAL A 99 8.35 -13.74 -9.62
C VAL A 99 9.80 -14.01 -10.00
N THR A 100 10.00 -14.78 -11.07
CA THR A 100 11.30 -14.95 -11.71
C THR A 100 11.50 -13.84 -12.73
N LEU A 101 12.51 -13.01 -12.51
CA LEU A 101 12.89 -11.92 -13.40
C LEU A 101 13.70 -12.45 -14.59
N ASN A 102 13.75 -11.69 -15.68
CA ASN A 102 14.47 -12.07 -16.91
C ASN A 102 15.99 -12.28 -16.72
N ASN A 103 16.56 -11.79 -15.61
CA ASN A 103 17.95 -12.01 -15.23
C ASN A 103 18.14 -13.21 -14.29
N GLY A 104 17.11 -14.02 -14.07
CA GLY A 104 17.11 -15.19 -13.19
C GLY A 104 16.96 -14.89 -11.69
N LYS A 105 16.94 -13.61 -11.27
CA LYS A 105 16.66 -13.26 -9.87
C LYS A 105 15.20 -13.55 -9.51
N ILE A 106 14.97 -13.84 -8.24
CA ILE A 106 13.62 -14.07 -7.69
C ILE A 106 13.20 -12.84 -6.87
N ALA A 107 12.05 -12.27 -7.20
CA ALA A 107 11.37 -11.25 -6.42
C ALA A 107 10.16 -11.84 -5.68
N ALA A 108 10.12 -11.68 -4.36
CA ALA A 108 8.95 -12.02 -3.56
C ALA A 108 8.06 -10.79 -3.36
N ILE A 109 6.74 -11.00 -3.42
CA ILE A 109 5.72 -9.96 -3.28
C ILE A 109 4.80 -10.35 -2.14
N GLU A 110 4.60 -9.44 -1.18
CA GLU A 110 3.57 -9.55 -0.15
C GLU A 110 2.47 -8.52 -0.41
N LEU A 111 1.22 -8.97 -0.49
CA LEU A 111 0.07 -8.11 -0.65
C LEU A 111 -0.36 -7.53 0.69
N LYS A 112 -0.67 -6.24 0.69
CA LYS A 112 -1.32 -5.55 1.81
C LYS A 112 -2.55 -4.79 1.34
N GLY A 113 -3.44 -4.50 2.28
CA GLY A 113 -4.62 -3.67 2.05
C GLY A 113 -4.27 -2.18 2.02
N CYS A 114 -5.15 -1.38 2.62
CA CYS A 114 -5.12 0.07 2.50
C CYS A 114 -4.02 0.81 3.25
N LEU A 115 -3.06 0.14 3.91
CA LEU A 115 -1.95 0.77 4.65
C LEU A 115 -2.38 1.82 5.69
N ASP A 116 -3.54 1.67 6.31
CA ASP A 116 -4.11 2.64 7.26
C ASP A 116 -3.34 2.77 8.59
N GLY A 117 -2.21 2.07 8.75
CA GLY A 117 -1.41 2.07 9.96
C GLY A 117 -1.92 1.13 11.04
N ASN A 118 -3.00 0.38 10.81
CA ASN A 118 -3.50 -0.64 11.72
C ASN A 118 -3.14 -2.05 11.22
N ASN A 119 -2.59 -2.90 12.09
CA ASN A 119 -2.34 -4.34 11.88
C ASN A 119 -1.61 -4.73 10.57
N THR A 120 -0.79 -3.85 9.98
CA THR A 120 -0.04 -4.13 8.76
C THR A 120 1.43 -4.41 9.11
N ASN A 121 1.71 -5.58 9.70
CA ASN A 121 3.08 -6.06 9.84
C ASN A 121 3.55 -6.61 8.49
N ILE A 122 4.80 -6.36 8.15
CA ILE A 122 5.45 -6.93 6.97
C ILE A 122 6.10 -8.24 7.39
N SER A 123 6.13 -9.21 6.49
CA SER A 123 6.85 -10.45 6.71
C SER A 123 8.36 -10.27 6.48
N ALA A 124 9.19 -11.17 7.00
CA ALA A 124 10.61 -11.16 6.65
C ALA A 124 10.82 -11.67 5.21
N ARG A 125 11.78 -11.07 4.49
CA ARG A 125 12.19 -11.53 3.14
C ARG A 125 12.44 -13.05 3.14
N PRO A 126 11.82 -13.81 2.22
CA PRO A 126 12.11 -15.23 2.06
C PRO A 126 13.60 -15.47 1.71
N PRO A 127 14.27 -16.50 2.25
CA PRO A 127 15.70 -16.73 2.02
C PRO A 127 16.12 -16.91 0.55
N HIS A 128 15.21 -17.43 -0.28
CA HIS A 128 15.45 -17.64 -1.72
C HIS A 128 15.18 -16.40 -2.58
N ALA A 129 14.56 -15.37 -2.01
CA ALA A 129 14.22 -14.15 -2.71
C ALA A 129 15.40 -13.18 -2.69
N HIS A 130 15.73 -12.65 -3.87
CA HIS A 130 16.75 -11.62 -4.05
C HIS A 130 16.15 -10.24 -3.75
N GLU A 131 14.89 -10.05 -4.14
CA GLU A 131 14.11 -8.83 -3.94
C GLU A 131 12.85 -9.15 -3.12
N PHE A 132 12.41 -8.22 -2.29
CA PHE A 132 11.17 -8.33 -1.53
C PHE A 132 10.44 -6.99 -1.49
N ILE A 133 9.26 -6.95 -2.08
CA ILE A 133 8.42 -5.75 -2.12
C ILE A 133 7.08 -6.00 -1.45
N VAL A 134 6.48 -4.90 -0.99
CA VAL A 134 5.08 -4.89 -0.57
C VAL A 134 4.25 -4.29 -1.70
N TRP A 135 3.09 -4.86 -1.97
CA TRP A 135 2.11 -4.29 -2.90
C TRP A 135 0.79 -4.02 -2.18
N SER A 136 0.47 -2.74 -2.01
CA SER A 136 -0.81 -2.27 -1.48
C SER A 136 -1.90 -2.32 -2.56
N VAL A 137 -2.89 -3.18 -2.32
CA VAL A 137 -4.12 -3.33 -3.10
C VAL A 137 -5.30 -2.92 -2.22
N CYS A 138 -5.74 -1.67 -2.35
CA CYS A 138 -6.73 -1.04 -1.48
C CYS A 138 -8.10 -0.90 -2.18
N GLN A 139 -9.01 -1.82 -1.87
CA GLN A 139 -10.38 -1.83 -2.41
C GLN A 139 -11.31 -0.81 -1.74
N ASN A 140 -10.88 -0.18 -0.65
CA ASN A 140 -11.72 0.78 0.06
C ASN A 140 -11.77 2.10 -0.70
N LYS A 141 -12.89 2.36 -1.36
CA LYS A 141 -13.17 3.60 -2.10
C LYS A 141 -13.17 4.85 -1.19
N GLY A 142 -13.48 4.68 0.09
CA GLY A 142 -13.49 5.77 1.08
C GLY A 142 -12.13 6.02 1.73
N ALA A 143 -11.11 5.19 1.46
CA ALA A 143 -9.79 5.37 2.06
C ALA A 143 -9.10 6.65 1.55
N ASP A 144 -8.36 7.31 2.43
CA ASP A 144 -7.48 8.41 2.06
C ASP A 144 -6.09 7.85 1.69
N PRO A 145 -5.72 7.81 0.40
CA PRO A 145 -4.44 7.24 -0.01
C PRO A 145 -3.25 8.07 0.49
N ARG A 146 -3.38 9.40 0.69
CA ARG A 146 -2.27 10.25 1.16
C ARG A 146 -1.97 9.99 2.62
N HIS A 147 -3.02 9.94 3.45
CA HIS A 147 -2.90 9.60 4.85
C HIS A 147 -2.33 8.18 5.00
N ASN A 148 -2.92 7.22 4.30
CA ASN A 148 -2.59 5.83 4.47
C ASN A 148 -1.18 5.49 3.99
N VAL A 149 -0.77 5.91 2.80
CA VAL A 149 0.59 5.59 2.33
C VAL A 149 1.64 6.19 3.27
N TRP A 150 1.41 7.41 3.77
CA TRP A 150 2.30 8.00 4.77
C TRP A 150 2.29 7.20 6.07
N SER A 151 1.11 6.87 6.58
CA SER A 151 0.94 6.09 7.80
C SER A 151 1.65 4.73 7.69
N GLY A 152 1.42 3.97 6.62
CA GLY A 152 2.08 2.69 6.36
C GLY A 152 3.60 2.80 6.31
N ILE A 153 4.14 3.72 5.50
CA ILE A 153 5.60 3.91 5.35
C ILE A 153 6.23 4.39 6.68
N HIS A 154 5.69 5.48 7.23
CA HIS A 154 6.30 6.17 8.38
C HIS A 154 6.05 5.44 9.69
N THR A 155 4.90 4.80 9.92
CA THR A 155 4.59 4.23 11.24
C THR A 155 4.90 2.75 11.33
N ARG A 156 4.63 1.98 10.27
CA ARG A 156 4.80 0.52 10.26
C ARG A 156 6.08 0.10 9.58
N PHE A 157 6.25 0.46 8.32
CA PHE A 157 7.35 -0.12 7.54
C PHE A 157 8.71 0.30 8.04
N SER A 158 8.88 1.57 8.42
CA SER A 158 10.12 1.99 9.06
C SER A 158 10.37 1.30 10.41
N ALA A 159 9.34 0.95 11.17
CA ALA A 159 9.51 0.26 12.45
C ALA A 159 9.94 -1.19 12.20
N ASP A 160 9.27 -1.88 11.28
CA ASP A 160 9.61 -3.22 10.82
C ASP A 160 11.02 -3.30 10.24
N ILE A 161 11.40 -2.33 9.42
CA ILE A 161 12.72 -2.27 8.79
C ILE A 161 13.82 -2.01 9.83
N ILE A 162 13.64 -1.00 10.68
CA ILE A 162 14.72 -0.55 11.59
C ILE A 162 14.74 -1.38 12.88
N SER A 163 13.60 -1.56 13.55
CA SER A 163 13.55 -2.25 14.84
C SER A 163 13.52 -3.76 14.70
N GLU A 164 12.79 -4.30 13.72
CA GLU A 164 12.68 -5.75 13.50
C GLU A 164 13.68 -6.27 12.46
N GLN A 165 14.53 -5.39 11.91
CA GLN A 165 15.58 -5.73 10.94
C GLN A 165 15.03 -6.46 9.69
N LYS A 166 13.80 -6.11 9.27
CA LYS A 166 13.20 -6.68 8.06
C LYS A 166 13.70 -5.96 6.82
N ARG A 167 14.09 -6.74 5.81
CA ARG A 167 14.61 -6.19 4.54
C ARG A 167 13.52 -6.12 3.48
N VAL A 168 13.06 -4.92 3.16
CA VAL A 168 12.04 -4.63 2.14
C VAL A 168 12.62 -3.61 1.15
N ASP A 169 12.66 -3.93 -0.13
CA ASP A 169 13.33 -3.11 -1.16
C ASP A 169 12.42 -2.00 -1.71
N GLY A 170 11.10 -2.15 -1.57
CA GLY A 170 10.16 -1.09 -1.93
C GLY A 170 8.69 -1.43 -1.74
N LEU A 171 7.85 -0.48 -2.14
CA LEU A 171 6.40 -0.53 -2.06
C LEU A 171 5.78 -0.11 -3.40
N VAL A 172 4.77 -0.85 -3.84
CA VAL A 172 3.84 -0.44 -4.90
C VAL A 172 2.49 -0.12 -4.30
N VAL A 173 1.94 1.05 -4.62
CA VAL A 173 0.56 1.43 -4.28
C VAL A 173 -0.24 1.49 -5.56
N TRP A 174 -1.01 0.43 -5.81
CA TRP A 174 -1.69 0.27 -7.10
C TRP A 174 -2.80 -0.78 -7.03
N ASP A 175 -3.99 -0.42 -7.49
CA ASP A 175 -5.15 -1.30 -7.58
C ASP A 175 -6.09 -0.82 -8.68
N TRP A 176 -7.16 -1.56 -8.93
CA TRP A 176 -8.16 -1.24 -9.96
C TRP A 176 -9.02 -0.01 -9.68
N LEU A 177 -8.91 0.63 -8.51
CA LEU A 177 -9.55 1.92 -8.30
C LEU A 177 -8.73 3.07 -8.89
N CYS A 178 -7.41 2.89 -9.07
CA CYS A 178 -6.53 3.92 -9.63
C CYS A 178 -7.01 4.36 -11.03
N GLY A 179 -7.25 5.66 -11.21
CA GLY A 179 -7.69 6.22 -12.49
C GLY A 179 -9.20 6.18 -12.71
N THR A 180 -9.97 5.63 -11.77
CA THR A 180 -11.43 5.65 -11.80
C THR A 180 -11.99 6.94 -11.20
N THR A 181 -13.30 7.16 -11.32
CA THR A 181 -13.99 8.27 -10.64
C THR A 181 -13.84 8.24 -9.12
N ALA A 182 -13.73 7.05 -8.51
CA ALA A 182 -13.53 6.89 -7.08
C ALA A 182 -12.11 7.25 -6.62
N ARG A 183 -11.12 7.20 -7.51
CA ARG A 183 -9.74 7.59 -7.23
C ARG A 183 -9.09 8.15 -8.49
N LYS A 184 -9.39 9.42 -8.78
CA LYS A 184 -8.80 10.17 -9.88
C LYS A 184 -7.27 10.15 -9.77
N CYS A 185 -6.61 9.89 -10.90
CA CYS A 185 -5.16 9.77 -10.95
C CYS A 185 -4.56 10.96 -11.69
N PRO A 186 -3.75 11.79 -11.02
CA PRO A 186 -3.06 12.91 -11.68
C PRO A 186 -2.14 12.48 -12.83
N LYS A 187 -1.64 11.23 -12.80
CA LYS A 187 -0.88 10.67 -13.91
C LYS A 187 -1.67 10.69 -15.22
N ILE A 188 -2.98 10.44 -15.16
CA ILE A 188 -3.84 10.50 -16.35
C ILE A 188 -4.25 11.95 -16.59
N GLU A 189 -4.89 12.59 -15.61
CA GLU A 189 -5.58 13.87 -15.81
C GLU A 189 -4.63 15.05 -16.02
N GLN A 190 -3.46 15.04 -15.39
CA GLN A 190 -2.51 16.15 -15.41
C GLN A 190 -1.27 15.83 -16.27
N TYR A 191 -0.77 14.60 -16.19
CA TYR A 191 0.47 14.21 -16.88
C TYR A 191 0.22 13.48 -18.21
N GLY A 192 -1.04 13.23 -18.58
CA GLY A 192 -1.40 12.62 -19.86
C GLY A 192 -0.83 11.23 -20.07
N ARG A 193 -0.57 10.46 -19.00
CA ARG A 193 -0.05 9.09 -19.08
C ARG A 193 -1.08 8.19 -19.76
N GLU A 194 -0.55 7.29 -20.59
CA GLU A 194 -1.35 6.25 -21.21
C GLU A 194 -1.91 5.29 -20.15
N ILE A 195 -3.10 4.77 -20.46
CA ILE A 195 -3.78 3.76 -19.67
C ILE A 195 -3.49 2.42 -20.31
N THR A 196 -3.02 1.46 -19.51
CA THR A 196 -2.86 0.08 -19.97
C THR A 196 -4.14 -0.70 -19.69
N GLU A 197 -4.67 -1.37 -20.72
CA GLU A 197 -5.82 -2.26 -20.58
C GLU A 197 -5.33 -3.69 -20.31
N ILE A 198 -5.74 -4.28 -19.18
CA ILE A 198 -5.42 -5.65 -18.81
C ILE A 198 -6.70 -6.39 -18.39
N GLY A 199 -7.15 -7.32 -19.23
CA GLY A 199 -8.45 -7.99 -19.00
C GLY A 199 -9.58 -6.97 -18.80
N PRO A 200 -10.29 -6.97 -17.65
CA PRO A 200 -11.36 -6.00 -17.37
C PRO A 200 -10.85 -4.65 -16.82
N TYR A 201 -9.56 -4.50 -16.56
CA TYR A 201 -9.00 -3.34 -15.86
C TYR A 201 -8.37 -2.34 -16.82
N LYS A 202 -8.54 -1.06 -16.50
CA LYS A 202 -7.89 0.07 -17.17
C LYS A 202 -7.03 0.78 -16.15
N LEU A 203 -5.71 0.63 -16.25
CA LEU A 203 -4.80 1.00 -15.18
C LEU A 203 -3.82 2.10 -15.59
N PRO A 204 -3.63 3.15 -14.76
CA PRO A 204 -2.52 4.06 -14.92
C PRO A 204 -1.20 3.41 -14.47
N PRO A 205 -0.04 4.03 -14.76
CA PRO A 205 1.23 3.57 -14.22
C PRO A 205 1.27 3.49 -12.68
N PRO A 206 1.86 2.44 -12.08
CA PRO A 206 1.88 2.24 -10.63
C PRO A 206 2.60 3.36 -9.87
N CYS A 207 2.20 3.63 -8.62
CA CYS A 207 2.96 4.52 -7.74
C CYS A 207 4.01 3.69 -6.98
N ILE A 208 5.29 3.93 -7.28
CA ILE A 208 6.42 3.15 -6.77
C ILE A 208 7.19 3.97 -5.72
N TYR A 209 7.54 3.30 -4.62
CA TYR A 209 8.35 3.81 -3.53
C TYR A 209 9.57 2.91 -3.35
N LEU A 210 10.76 3.46 -3.55
CA LEU A 210 12.04 2.77 -3.40
C LEU A 210 12.54 2.98 -1.98
N PHE A 211 12.80 1.88 -1.26
CA PHE A 211 13.26 1.90 0.12
C PHE A 211 14.79 1.82 0.20
N PRO A 212 15.39 2.03 1.38
CA PRO A 212 16.85 1.98 1.55
C PRO A 212 17.46 0.62 1.19
N GLU A 213 18.62 0.65 0.53
CA GLU A 213 19.33 -0.56 0.04
C GLU A 213 19.78 -1.50 1.16
N THR A 214 20.01 -0.93 2.34
CA THR A 214 20.42 -1.63 3.56
C THR A 214 19.61 -1.10 4.73
N ILE A 215 19.51 -1.91 5.79
CA ILE A 215 18.76 -1.52 7.00
C ILE A 215 19.44 -0.34 7.69
N PRO A 216 18.74 0.78 7.94
CA PRO A 216 19.28 1.90 8.71
C PRO A 216 19.72 1.47 10.10
N SER A 217 20.90 1.92 10.52
CA SER A 217 21.48 1.65 11.82
C SER A 217 22.12 2.93 12.38
N PRO A 218 21.70 3.43 13.56
CA PRO A 218 22.16 4.71 14.09
C PRO A 218 23.68 4.90 14.19
N ARG A 219 24.44 3.81 14.35
CA ARG A 219 25.88 3.87 14.59
C ARG A 219 26.72 3.71 13.32
N ASN A 220 26.28 2.84 12.42
CA ASN A 220 27.11 2.37 11.31
C ASN A 220 26.64 2.92 9.96
N ASN A 221 25.33 3.05 9.78
CA ASN A 221 24.72 3.47 8.53
C ASN A 221 23.37 4.12 8.81
N PRO A 222 23.35 5.34 9.38
CA PRO A 222 22.13 5.94 9.91
C PRO A 222 21.14 6.33 8.80
N ASN A 223 21.64 6.68 7.61
CA ASN A 223 20.82 7.12 6.48
C ASN A 223 21.29 6.43 5.18
N PRO A 224 20.98 5.14 5.01
CA PRO A 224 21.29 4.43 3.78
C PRO A 224 20.56 5.04 2.60
N ARG A 225 21.21 5.02 1.44
CA ARG A 225 20.60 5.48 0.20
C ARG A 225 19.43 4.55 -0.18
N PRO A 226 18.32 5.11 -0.70
CA PRO A 226 17.29 4.35 -1.39
C PRO A 226 17.86 3.60 -2.59
N HIS A 227 17.25 2.47 -2.94
CA HIS A 227 17.51 1.79 -4.20
C HIS A 227 17.28 2.73 -5.39
N THR A 228 18.04 2.54 -6.48
CA THR A 228 17.61 3.00 -7.81
C THR A 228 16.50 2.10 -8.34
N ILE A 229 15.76 2.54 -9.35
CA ILE A 229 14.71 1.71 -9.95
C ILE A 229 15.29 0.43 -10.54
N GLU A 230 16.43 0.51 -11.22
CA GLU A 230 17.16 -0.64 -11.79
C GLU A 230 17.71 -1.58 -10.70
N GLY A 231 17.86 -1.09 -9.46
CA GLY A 231 18.28 -1.87 -8.31
C GLY A 231 17.22 -2.83 -7.78
N VAL A 232 15.94 -2.62 -8.13
CA VAL A 232 14.81 -3.48 -7.76
C VAL A 232 14.08 -3.91 -9.03
N GLY A 233 14.53 -5.02 -9.62
CA GLY A 233 14.11 -5.48 -10.94
C GLY A 233 12.60 -5.69 -11.09
N ILE A 234 11.88 -6.14 -10.06
CA ILE A 234 10.41 -6.25 -10.14
C ILE A 234 9.73 -4.88 -10.26
N LEU A 235 10.23 -3.86 -9.55
CA LEU A 235 9.68 -2.51 -9.62
C LEU A 235 10.02 -1.85 -10.95
N ASP A 236 11.23 -2.05 -11.46
CA ASP A 236 11.63 -1.62 -12.81
C ASP A 236 10.76 -2.26 -13.89
N ALA A 237 10.52 -3.57 -13.79
CA ALA A 237 9.64 -4.29 -14.71
C ALA A 237 8.21 -3.72 -14.68
N MET A 238 7.64 -3.46 -13.50
CA MET A 238 6.32 -2.83 -13.38
C MET A 238 6.33 -1.39 -13.94
N ASN A 239 7.36 -0.61 -13.64
CA ASN A 239 7.50 0.76 -14.14
C ASN A 239 7.51 0.80 -15.68
N LYS A 240 8.32 -0.05 -16.31
CA LYS A 240 8.44 -0.13 -17.77
C LYS A 240 7.18 -0.70 -18.43
N CYS A 241 6.64 -1.80 -17.88
CA CYS A 241 5.47 -2.49 -18.43
C CYS A 241 4.22 -1.60 -18.50
N PHE A 242 4.06 -0.71 -17.53
CA PHE A 242 2.86 0.11 -17.39
C PHE A 242 3.12 1.60 -17.66
N GLY A 243 4.15 1.94 -18.44
CA GLY A 243 4.39 3.31 -18.92
C GLY A 243 4.72 4.33 -17.83
N GLY A 244 5.34 3.89 -16.74
CA GLY A 244 5.78 4.75 -15.65
C GLY A 244 6.96 5.64 -16.02
N SER A 245 7.17 6.68 -15.23
CA SER A 245 8.20 7.70 -15.45
C SER A 245 9.11 7.84 -14.25
N ASN A 246 10.39 8.01 -14.51
CA ASN A 246 11.40 8.20 -13.45
C ASN A 246 11.15 9.47 -12.62
N ASN A 247 10.52 10.49 -13.20
CA ASN A 247 10.15 11.71 -12.47
C ASN A 247 8.99 11.51 -11.47
N GLU A 248 8.34 10.34 -11.49
CA GLU A 248 7.22 9.99 -10.62
C GLU A 248 7.60 8.99 -9.53
N LEU A 249 8.85 8.50 -9.54
CA LEU A 249 9.38 7.59 -8.54
C LEU A 249 9.56 8.32 -7.20
N ASN A 250 9.24 7.62 -6.12
CA ASN A 250 9.37 8.14 -4.76
C ASN A 250 10.56 7.45 -4.10
N TYR A 251 11.52 8.23 -3.64
CA TYR A 251 12.68 7.71 -2.90
C TYR A 251 12.42 7.95 -1.41
N VAL A 252 12.47 6.86 -0.64
CA VAL A 252 12.13 6.89 0.79
C VAL A 252 13.39 6.72 1.62
N HIS A 253 13.71 7.77 2.35
CA HIS A 253 14.82 7.80 3.28
C HIS A 253 14.33 7.55 4.70
N PHE A 254 15.06 6.69 5.39
CA PHE A 254 14.93 6.48 6.83
C PHE A 254 16.25 6.84 7.49
N ASP A 255 16.24 7.95 8.22
CA ASP A 255 17.36 8.35 9.06
C ASP A 255 17.12 7.84 10.48
N ALA A 256 17.93 6.88 10.92
CA ALA A 256 17.88 6.30 12.26
C ALA A 256 18.92 6.97 13.16
N ALA A 257 18.48 7.45 14.32
CA ALA A 257 19.36 8.12 15.29
C ALA A 257 19.01 7.71 16.72
N MET A 258 19.93 7.97 17.65
CA MET A 258 19.65 7.87 19.09
C MET A 258 19.29 9.26 19.63
N ASN A 259 18.16 9.38 20.33
CA ASN A 259 17.82 10.53 21.15
C ASN A 259 17.90 10.11 22.62
N GLY A 260 19.05 10.35 23.24
CA GLY A 260 19.38 9.72 24.53
C GLY A 260 19.43 8.20 24.39
N VAL A 261 18.51 7.50 25.06
CA VAL A 261 18.38 6.03 25.00
C VAL A 261 17.33 5.57 23.99
N GLU A 262 16.54 6.48 23.41
CA GLU A 262 15.47 6.13 22.48
C GLU A 262 15.98 6.08 21.05
N LEU A 263 15.61 5.02 20.33
CA LEU A 263 15.76 4.94 18.88
C LEU A 263 14.68 5.79 18.22
N VAL A 264 15.11 6.83 17.49
CA VAL A 264 14.24 7.72 16.73
C VAL A 264 14.48 7.55 15.23
N ARG A 265 13.46 7.85 14.43
CA ARG A 265 13.55 7.90 12.97
C ARG A 265 13.09 9.23 12.42
N THR A 266 13.71 9.64 11.32
CA THR A 266 13.16 10.66 10.42
C THR A 266 12.86 10.00 9.08
N THR A 267 11.60 10.10 8.64
CA THR A 267 11.21 9.62 7.30
C THR A 267 11.17 10.80 6.35
N THR A 268 11.87 10.70 5.22
CA THR A 268 11.78 11.67 4.12
C THR A 268 11.35 10.92 2.86
N ILE A 269 10.44 11.51 2.11
CA ILE A 269 10.09 11.07 0.76
C ILE A 269 10.44 12.22 -0.17
N ASP A 270 11.27 11.94 -1.16
CA ASP A 270 11.50 12.84 -2.29
C ASP A 270 11.00 12.22 -3.60
N ARG A 271 10.66 13.11 -4.52
CA ARG A 271 10.19 12.78 -5.86
C ARG A 271 10.80 13.81 -6.80
N ASN A 272 11.46 13.34 -7.85
CA ASN A 272 12.13 14.22 -8.83
C ASN A 272 13.10 15.24 -8.17
N GLY A 273 13.88 14.80 -7.18
CA GLY A 273 14.83 15.64 -6.45
C GLY A 273 14.21 16.65 -5.48
N VAL A 274 12.88 16.65 -5.32
CA VAL A 274 12.17 17.55 -4.41
C VAL A 274 11.61 16.76 -3.23
N VAL A 275 11.88 17.22 -2.01
CA VAL A 275 11.27 16.64 -0.80
C VAL A 275 9.77 16.92 -0.81
N VAL A 276 8.96 15.87 -0.96
CA VAL A 276 7.50 15.95 -0.92
C VAL A 276 6.97 15.83 0.51
N LYS A 277 7.65 15.06 1.38
CA LYS A 277 7.25 14.94 2.78
C LYS A 277 8.44 14.60 3.67
N LYS A 278 8.47 15.18 4.86
CA LYS A 278 9.49 14.89 5.88
C LYS A 278 8.88 14.94 7.27
N SER A 279 9.15 13.91 8.07
CA SER A 279 8.76 13.90 9.48
C SER A 279 9.76 14.70 10.33
N LYS A 280 9.37 15.05 11.56
CA LYS A 280 10.34 15.30 12.62
C LYS A 280 10.95 13.97 13.07
N PRO A 281 12.06 13.96 13.83
CA PRO A 281 12.51 12.76 14.53
C PRO A 281 11.41 12.23 15.45
N THR A 282 10.95 10.99 15.24
CA THR A 282 9.92 10.34 16.05
C THR A 282 10.42 9.03 16.65
N PRO A 283 10.14 8.74 17.93
CA PRO A 283 10.49 7.46 18.53
C PRO A 283 9.88 6.28 17.77
N ILE A 284 10.65 5.21 17.62
CA ILE A 284 10.14 3.92 17.14
C ILE A 284 9.60 3.16 18.33
N ARG A 285 8.27 3.18 18.52
CA ARG A 285 7.62 2.40 19.57
C ARG A 285 7.63 0.92 19.15
N ARG A 286 8.25 0.07 19.96
CA ARG A 286 8.12 -1.39 19.85
C ARG A 286 6.69 -1.74 20.26
N SER A 287 5.89 -2.25 19.34
CA SER A 287 4.62 -2.91 19.67
C SER A 287 4.86 -4.30 20.21
#